data_AF-G1MZE6-F1
#
_entry.id   AF-G1MZE6-F1
#
_cell.length_a   1.000
_cell.length_b   1.000
_cell.length_c   1.000
_cell.angle_alpha   90.00
_cell.angle_beta   90.00
_cell.angle_gamma   90.00
#
_symmetry.space_group_name_H-M   'P 1'
#
loop_
_entity.id
_entity.type
_entity.pdbx_description
1 polymer ?
#
loop_
_entity_poly.entity_id
_entity_poly.type
_entity_poly.pdbx_seq_one_letter_code
_entity_poly.pdbx_strand_id
1 'polypeptide(L)'
;RMMAARCALLLLCCMVLLQVVGARYLLSCPKGWSYYKLNCFRYFPQRRTWEEAEVKCQNSYSGAHLAWVEEPKEAATLSRVIMYYQRTQPVWLGLHYFPQKLQS
;
A
#
# COMPACT_ATOMS: atom_id res chain seq x y z
N ARG A 1 -16.87 15.27 42.04
CA ARG A 1 -17.77 15.10 40.87
C ARG A 1 -17.22 15.77 39.60
N MET A 2 -16.69 17.00 39.65
CA MET A 2 -16.07 17.67 38.49
C MET A 2 -14.81 16.97 37.94
N MET A 3 -14.00 16.36 38.82
CA MET A 3 -12.78 15.66 38.43
C MET A 3 -13.04 14.42 37.56
N ALA A 4 -14.13 13.69 37.86
CA ALA A 4 -14.58 12.56 37.04
C ALA A 4 -15.07 13.00 35.65
N ALA A 5 -15.79 14.12 35.55
CA ALA A 5 -16.24 14.67 34.28
C ALA A 5 -15.08 15.16 33.39
N ARG A 6 -14.06 15.79 33.98
CA ARG A 6 -12.85 16.20 33.26
C ARG A 6 -12.06 14.99 32.76
N CYS A 7 -11.89 13.95 33.58
CA CYS A 7 -11.25 12.71 33.13
C CYS A 7 -12.04 12.04 32.00
N ALA A 8 -13.37 11.97 32.09
CA ALA A 8 -14.21 11.41 31.04
C ALA A 8 -14.07 12.18 29.71
N LEU A 9 -14.06 13.52 29.75
CA LEU A 9 -13.83 14.34 28.54
C LEU A 9 -12.44 14.12 27.93
N LEU A 10 -11.39 14.03 28.75
CA LEU A 10 -10.03 13.77 28.28
C LEU A 10 -9.91 12.39 27.64
N LEU A 11 -10.53 11.37 28.22
CA LEU A 11 -10.56 10.01 27.66
C LEU A 11 -11.32 9.98 26.33
N LEU A 12 -12.49 10.60 26.25
CA LEU A 12 -13.27 10.68 25.00
C LEU A 12 -12.49 11.41 23.91
N CYS A 13 -11.86 12.54 24.24
CA CYS A 13 -10.99 13.27 23.31
C CYS A 13 -9.82 12.40 22.84
N CYS A 14 -9.16 11.69 23.75
CA CYS A 14 -8.06 10.78 23.44
C CYS A 14 -8.51 9.67 22.47
N MET A 15 -9.66 9.03 22.73
CA MET A 15 -10.21 8.00 21.85
C MET A 15 -10.51 8.53 20.45
N VAL A 16 -11.11 9.73 20.35
CA VAL A 16 -11.36 10.39 19.05
C VAL A 16 -10.04 10.72 18.34
N LEU A 17 -9.04 11.22 19.06
CA LEU A 17 -7.70 11.50 18.50
C LEU A 17 -7.03 10.22 17.99
N LEU A 18 -7.08 9.12 18.75
CA LEU A 18 -6.55 7.82 18.33
C LEU A 18 -7.24 7.31 17.06
N GLN A 19 -8.58 7.42 16.96
CA GLN A 19 -9.32 7.04 15.76
C GLN A 19 -8.93 7.88 14.54
N VAL A 20 -8.82 9.20 14.70
CA VAL A 20 -8.45 10.12 13.60
C VAL A 20 -7.01 9.89 13.15
N VAL A 21 -6.07 9.70 14.07
CA VAL A 21 -4.66 9.43 13.76
C VAL A 21 -4.50 8.06 13.09
N GLY A 22 -5.20 7.04 13.59
CA GLY A 22 -5.21 5.70 12.97
C GLY A 22 -5.74 5.72 11.54
N ALA A 23 -6.84 6.42 11.29
CA ALA A 23 -7.39 6.58 9.93
C ALA A 23 -6.43 7.33 8.99
N ARG A 24 -5.71 8.35 9.48
CA ARG A 24 -4.69 9.05 8.68
C ARG A 24 -3.51 8.16 8.32
N TYR A 25 -3.12 7.26 9.22
CA TYR A 25 -2.06 6.28 8.94
C TYR A 25 -2.43 5.32 7.82
N LEU A 26 -3.71 4.93 7.72
CA LEU A 26 -4.23 4.12 6.61
C LEU A 26 -4.26 4.86 5.26
N LEU A 27 -4.26 6.19 5.28
CA LEU A 27 -4.33 7.03 4.08
C LEU A 27 -2.95 7.50 3.58
N SER A 28 -1.86 7.11 4.25
CA SER A 28 -0.51 7.54 3.90
C SER A 28 0.40 6.35 3.62
N CYS A 29 1.18 6.43 2.55
CA CYS A 29 2.16 5.39 2.25
C CYS A 29 3.47 5.60 3.02
N PRO A 30 4.22 4.51 3.31
CA PRO A 30 5.55 4.63 3.89
C PRO A 30 6.47 5.50 3.02
N LYS A 31 7.51 6.08 3.62
CA LYS A 31 8.44 6.96 2.90
C LYS A 31 9.04 6.24 1.67
N GLY A 32 8.94 6.89 0.50
CA GLY A 32 9.43 6.37 -0.77
C GLY A 32 8.48 5.42 -1.49
N TRP A 33 7.22 5.33 -1.06
CA TRP A 33 6.14 4.63 -1.75
C TRP A 33 5.14 5.65 -2.34
N SER A 34 4.52 5.29 -3.46
CA SER A 34 3.52 6.09 -4.17
C SER A 34 2.12 5.60 -3.88
N TYR A 35 1.18 6.50 -3.58
CA TYR A 35 -0.19 6.17 -3.21
C TYR A 35 -1.15 6.19 -4.41
N TYR A 36 -2.01 5.17 -4.50
CA TYR A 36 -3.19 5.18 -5.38
C TYR A 36 -4.29 4.26 -4.85
N LYS A 37 -5.52 4.78 -4.69
CA LYS A 37 -6.73 4.04 -4.24
C LYS A 37 -6.47 3.02 -3.12
N LEU A 38 -6.01 3.50 -1.96
CA LEU A 38 -5.67 2.69 -0.78
C LEU A 38 -4.47 1.74 -0.94
N ASN A 39 -3.87 1.65 -2.13
CA ASN A 39 -2.66 0.87 -2.37
C ASN A 39 -1.41 1.76 -2.37
N CYS A 40 -0.30 1.15 -1.97
CA CYS A 40 1.02 1.76 -1.96
C CYS A 40 1.95 0.98 -2.89
N PHE A 41 2.63 1.69 -3.79
CA PHE A 41 3.49 1.10 -4.80
C PHE A 41 4.93 1.57 -4.64
N ARG A 42 5.88 0.69 -4.93
CA ARG A 42 7.31 1.03 -4.94
C ARG A 42 8.02 0.34 -6.08
N TYR A 43 8.76 1.14 -6.83
CA TYR A 43 9.63 0.64 -7.87
C TYR A 43 11.00 0.27 -7.29
N PHE A 44 11.54 -0.88 -7.72
CA PHE A 44 12.90 -1.32 -7.39
C PHE A 44 13.72 -1.43 -8.68
N PRO A 45 14.81 -0.66 -8.83
CA PRO A 45 15.56 -0.59 -10.09
C PRO A 45 16.46 -1.80 -10.37
N GLN A 46 16.80 -2.61 -9.37
CA GLN A 46 17.73 -3.72 -9.58
C GLN A 46 17.02 -4.87 -10.31
N ARG A 47 17.64 -5.33 -11.40
CA ARG A 47 17.21 -6.51 -12.16
C ARG A 47 17.31 -7.76 -11.28
N ARG A 48 16.25 -8.56 -11.30
CA ARG A 48 16.05 -9.78 -10.52
C ARG A 48 15.27 -10.78 -11.35
N THR A 49 15.28 -12.06 -10.99
CA THR A 49 14.27 -12.99 -11.48
C THR A 49 12.89 -12.59 -10.93
N TRP A 50 11.83 -13.19 -11.44
CA TRP A 50 10.48 -12.91 -10.95
C TRP A 50 10.35 -13.30 -9.47
N GLU A 51 10.87 -14.47 -9.09
CA GLU A 51 10.83 -15.02 -7.73
C GLU A 51 11.61 -14.14 -6.75
N GLU A 52 12.81 -13.69 -7.14
CA GLU A 52 13.63 -12.78 -6.35
C GLU A 52 12.94 -11.41 -6.16
N ALA A 53 12.20 -10.94 -7.18
CA ALA A 53 11.45 -9.69 -7.10
C ALA A 53 10.25 -9.79 -6.15
N GLU A 54 9.55 -10.92 -6.15
CA GLU A 54 8.45 -11.20 -5.21
C GLU A 54 8.96 -11.26 -3.76
N VAL A 55 10.03 -12.02 -3.50
CA VAL A 55 10.66 -12.07 -2.17
C VAL A 55 11.14 -10.68 -1.74
N LYS A 56 11.65 -9.87 -2.67
CA LYS A 56 12.04 -8.48 -2.37
C LYS A 56 10.84 -7.63 -1.93
N CYS A 57 9.67 -7.79 -2.57
CA CYS A 57 8.45 -7.06 -2.20
C CYS A 57 7.99 -7.45 -0.80
N GLN A 58 7.88 -8.75 -0.52
CA GLN A 58 7.48 -9.30 0.78
C GLN A 58 8.39 -8.82 1.92
N ASN A 59 9.70 -8.73 1.67
CA ASN A 59 10.66 -8.24 2.65
C ASN A 59 10.66 -6.71 2.82
N SER A 60 10.01 -5.95 1.94
CA SER A 60 10.04 -4.48 1.97
C SER A 60 8.95 -3.86 2.83
N TYR A 61 7.80 -4.53 2.98
CA TYR A 61 6.71 -4.13 3.86
C TYR A 61 5.80 -5.32 4.15
N SER A 62 5.20 -5.37 5.34
CA SER A 62 4.28 -6.46 5.70
C SER A 62 3.08 -6.48 4.75
N GLY A 63 2.82 -7.64 4.13
CA GLY A 63 1.74 -7.81 3.15
C GLY A 63 2.00 -7.21 1.77
N ALA A 64 3.22 -6.76 1.47
CA ALA A 64 3.57 -6.29 0.13
C ALA A 64 3.91 -7.46 -0.80
N HIS A 65 3.40 -7.37 -2.03
CA HIS A 65 3.61 -8.34 -3.11
C HIS A 65 3.93 -7.58 -4.40
N LEU A 66 4.37 -8.28 -5.44
CA LEU A 66 4.44 -7.69 -6.78
C LEU A 66 3.08 -7.08 -7.16
N ALA A 67 3.10 -5.86 -7.68
CA ALA A 67 1.89 -5.13 -8.03
C ALA A 67 1.11 -5.86 -9.12
N TRP A 68 -0.20 -6.03 -8.93
CA TRP A 68 -1.12 -6.43 -9.99
C TRP A 68 -1.93 -5.22 -10.46
N VAL A 69 -2.56 -5.32 -11.63
CA VAL A 69 -3.35 -4.24 -12.21
C VAL A 69 -4.79 -4.70 -12.35
N GLU A 70 -5.70 -4.03 -11.66
CA GLU A 70 -7.14 -4.30 -11.72
C GLU A 70 -7.87 -3.37 -12.69
N GLU A 71 -7.36 -2.14 -12.89
CA GLU A 71 -8.02 -1.14 -13.75
C GLU A 71 -7.03 -0.25 -14.54
N PRO A 72 -7.47 0.36 -15.65
CA PRO A 72 -6.61 1.20 -16.49
C PRO A 72 -5.95 2.39 -15.77
N LYS A 73 -6.63 2.98 -14.78
CA LYS A 73 -6.10 4.12 -14.01
C LYS A 73 -4.97 3.71 -13.06
N GLU A 74 -5.01 2.48 -12.55
CA GLU A 74 -3.92 1.89 -11.77
C GLU A 74 -2.69 1.67 -12.66
N ALA A 75 -2.87 1.06 -13.85
CA ALA A 75 -1.80 0.92 -14.85
C ALA A 75 -1.17 2.27 -15.22
N ALA A 76 -1.97 3.31 -15.43
CA ALA A 76 -1.46 4.66 -15.72
C ALA A 76 -0.64 5.22 -14.54
N THR A 77 -1.05 4.92 -13.30
CA THR A 77 -0.32 5.34 -12.10
C THR A 77 1.00 4.61 -11.95
N LEU A 78 1.01 3.27 -12.09
CA LEU A 78 2.23 2.47 -12.09
C LEU A 78 3.18 2.92 -13.20
N SER A 79 2.66 3.19 -14.40
CA SER A 79 3.44 3.69 -15.52
C SER A 79 4.15 5.00 -15.18
N ARG A 80 3.46 5.97 -14.55
CA ARG A 80 4.10 7.22 -14.10
C ARG A 80 5.20 6.98 -13.07
N VAL A 81 4.96 6.10 -12.10
CA VAL A 81 5.95 5.74 -11.08
C VAL A 81 7.18 5.10 -11.73
N ILE A 82 6.99 4.16 -12.66
CA ILE A 82 8.09 3.50 -13.39
C ILE A 82 8.85 4.50 -14.26
N MET A 83 8.14 5.34 -15.01
CA MET A 83 8.71 6.34 -15.92
C MET A 83 9.57 7.40 -15.24
N TYR A 84 9.33 7.66 -13.95
CA TYR A 84 10.19 8.51 -13.14
C TYR A 84 11.61 7.94 -13.01
N TYR A 85 11.77 6.62 -12.98
CA TYR A 85 13.06 5.95 -12.79
C TYR A 85 13.66 5.39 -14.09
N GLN A 86 12.84 4.93 -15.03
CA GLN A 86 13.30 4.24 -16.24
C GLN A 86 12.26 4.28 -17.37
N ARG A 87 12.67 4.10 -18.64
CA ARG A 87 11.76 4.18 -19.79
C ARG A 87 11.68 2.96 -20.72
N THR A 88 12.67 2.08 -20.69
CA THR A 88 12.87 1.07 -21.75
C THR A 88 12.90 -0.36 -21.26
N GLN A 89 13.05 -0.57 -19.95
CA GLN A 89 13.23 -1.87 -19.36
C GLN A 89 11.88 -2.50 -19.00
N PRO A 90 11.69 -3.81 -19.23
CA PRO A 90 10.54 -4.51 -18.70
C PRO A 90 10.59 -4.51 -17.16
N VAL A 91 9.42 -4.58 -16.55
CA VAL A 91 9.25 -4.66 -15.09
C VAL A 91 8.45 -5.89 -14.73
N TRP A 92 8.75 -6.48 -13.58
CA TRP A 92 7.94 -7.58 -13.04
C TRP A 92 6.67 -7.03 -12.39
N LEU A 93 5.55 -7.68 -12.67
CA LEU A 93 4.25 -7.47 -12.04
C LEU A 93 3.73 -8.81 -11.52
N GLY A 94 2.84 -8.74 -10.54
CA GLY A 94 2.17 -9.89 -9.96
C GLY A 94 1.01 -10.31 -10.85
N LEU A 95 0.97 -11.58 -11.24
CA LEU A 95 -0.22 -12.16 -11.85
C LEU A 95 -1.20 -12.48 -10.71
N HIS A 96 -2.36 -11.83 -10.70
CA HIS A 96 -3.43 -12.22 -9.81
C HIS A 96 -4.05 -13.53 -10.32
N TYR A 97 -3.60 -14.68 -9.82
CA TYR A 97 -4.22 -15.97 -10.14
C TYR A 97 -5.56 -16.07 -9.38
N PHE A 98 -6.67 -15.72 -10.03
CA PHE A 98 -7.99 -16.17 -9.60
C PHE A 98 -8.22 -17.57 -10.17
N PRO A 99 -8.12 -18.67 -9.38
CA PRO A 99 -8.64 -19.94 -9.85
C PRO A 99 -10.14 -19.77 -10.08
N GLN A 100 -10.58 -19.95 -11.32
CA GLN A 100 -11.96 -19.71 -11.77
C GLN A 100 -12.97 -20.77 -11.26
N LYS A 101 -12.72 -21.38 -10.10
CA LYS A 101 -13.56 -22.44 -9.51
C LYS A 101 -13.67 -22.27 -8.00
N LEU A 102 -14.58 -21.39 -7.58
CA LEU A 102 -15.32 -21.50 -6.30
C LEU A 102 -16.58 -20.61 -6.35
N GLN A 103 -17.31 -20.73 -7.46
CA GLN A 103 -18.69 -20.22 -7.61
C GLN A 103 -19.61 -21.37 -8.07
N SER A 104 -19.45 -22.55 -7.48
CA SER A 104 -20.46 -23.62 -7.53
C SER A 104 -21.11 -23.74 -6.17
#